data_AF-A0A971UDR4-F1
#
_entry.id   AF-A0A971UDR4-F1
#
_cell.length_a   1.000
_cell.length_b   1.000
_cell.length_c   1.000
_cell.angle_alpha   90.00
_cell.angle_beta   90.00
_cell.angle_gamma   90.00
#
_symmetry.space_group_name_H-M   'P 1'
#
loop_
_entity.id
_entity.type
_entity.pdbx_description
1 polymer ?
#
loop_
_entity_poly.entity_id
_entity_poly.type
_entity_poly.pdbx_seq_one_letter_code
_entity_poly.pdbx_strand_id
1 'polypeptide(L)'
;MTGMRPCTVLAMVLVGVALAGVADAWEVRLRAAVTTQASLVRLGDVAEVSGADRPTDVSLEQIVVALGPTRSHSRELTTSDIRRALALRNVELQHCQFTGASRSVLSYGVAAPAPGSNPVRGEGAARARQPGHARVPVEAPAQQLIPAIVAVRPLTRGEMVQEADVELRQVEKAGAPSGLIQRLADAVGRQTRQSVGADQPLTVRALQQPLLVRKNEEVTVVVRCGAIQARRRAIALNDGTRGDMITVETSDGSSAQFMARVVDIRQVEVLPDSTSAGR
;
A
#
# COMPACT_ATOMS: atom_id res chain seq x y z
N MET A 1 -78.20 5.27 0.98
CA MET A 1 -78.63 6.22 -0.06
C MET A 1 -77.65 7.39 -0.04
N THR A 2 -76.62 7.35 -0.89
CA THR A 2 -76.46 8.21 -2.10
C THR A 2 -75.93 9.61 -1.72
N GLY A 3 -74.78 10.11 -2.18
CA GLY A 3 -73.84 9.59 -3.17
C GLY A 3 -72.52 10.38 -3.24
N MET A 4 -71.55 9.70 -3.87
CA MET A 4 -70.40 10.12 -4.69
C MET A 4 -69.98 11.62 -4.84
N ARG A 5 -68.66 11.81 -4.58
CA ARG A 5 -67.57 12.65 -5.18
C ARG A 5 -67.86 13.40 -6.51
N PRO A 6 -67.05 14.38 -7.02
CA PRO A 6 -65.60 14.69 -6.81
C PRO A 6 -65.24 16.23 -6.76
N CYS A 7 -64.03 16.73 -6.52
CA CYS A 7 -62.91 17.02 -7.47
C CYS A 7 -61.88 17.94 -6.74
N THR A 8 -60.58 17.61 -6.64
CA THR A 8 -59.39 18.26 -7.28
C THR A 8 -59.36 19.82 -7.19
N VAL A 9 -58.35 20.59 -6.76
CA VAL A 9 -56.87 20.65 -6.98
C VAL A 9 -56.29 21.73 -6.01
N LEU A 10 -54.95 21.82 -5.85
CA LEU A 10 -54.13 23.04 -5.56
C LEU A 10 -53.99 23.42 -4.06
N ALA A 11 -52.81 23.60 -3.44
CA ALA A 11 -51.58 24.32 -3.83
C ALA A 11 -50.33 23.59 -3.28
N MET A 12 -49.28 23.33 -4.06
CA MET A 12 -48.23 24.27 -4.49
C MET A 12 -47.62 25.08 -3.34
N VAL A 13 -46.67 24.48 -2.61
CA VAL A 13 -45.60 25.24 -1.93
C VAL A 13 -44.38 25.21 -2.84
N LEU A 14 -44.29 26.27 -3.63
CA LEU A 14 -43.11 26.75 -4.32
C LEU A 14 -42.10 27.22 -3.25
N VAL A 15 -40.99 26.50 -3.09
CA VAL A 15 -39.73 27.12 -2.63
C VAL A 15 -38.92 27.37 -3.89
N GLY A 16 -39.12 28.56 -4.46
CA GLY A 16 -38.24 29.10 -5.48
C GLY A 16 -37.10 29.87 -4.81
N VAL A 17 -35.86 29.50 -5.15
CA VAL A 17 -34.76 30.47 -5.23
C VAL A 17 -34.10 30.30 -6.59
N ALA A 18 -34.49 31.24 -7.46
CA ALA A 18 -33.71 31.93 -8.48
C ALA A 18 -32.66 31.17 -9.33
N LEU A 19 -33.02 31.07 -10.61
CA LEU A 19 -32.13 31.13 -11.77
C LEU A 19 -31.04 32.20 -11.62
N ALA A 20 -29.78 31.83 -11.87
CA ALA A 20 -28.79 32.67 -12.56
C ALA A 20 -27.51 31.87 -12.85
N GLY A 21 -27.26 31.60 -14.13
CA GLY A 21 -25.94 31.41 -14.74
C GLY A 21 -24.92 30.47 -14.06
N VAL A 22 -24.77 29.28 -14.62
CA VAL A 22 -23.42 28.91 -15.10
C VAL A 22 -23.57 28.51 -16.56
N ALA A 23 -23.96 29.50 -17.38
CA ALA A 23 -23.59 29.46 -18.78
C ALA A 23 -22.05 29.39 -18.80
N ASP A 24 -21.52 28.45 -19.57
CA ASP A 24 -20.10 28.24 -19.78
C ASP A 24 -19.29 27.46 -18.74
N ALA A 25 -19.93 26.52 -18.03
CA ALA A 25 -19.18 25.46 -17.37
C ALA A 25 -18.86 24.30 -18.32
N TRP A 26 -17.58 23.99 -18.49
CA TRP A 26 -17.14 22.77 -19.16
C TRP A 26 -16.91 21.66 -18.13
N GLU A 27 -17.19 20.42 -18.52
CA GLU A 27 -17.22 19.24 -17.65
C GLU A 27 -16.08 18.29 -18.00
N VAL A 28 -15.33 17.86 -16.99
CA VAL A 28 -14.34 16.79 -17.07
C VAL A 28 -14.88 15.60 -16.30
N ARG A 29 -15.39 14.61 -17.05
CA ARG A 29 -15.97 13.40 -16.48
C ARG A 29 -14.92 12.30 -16.40
N LEU A 30 -14.46 11.99 -15.19
CA LEU A 30 -13.45 10.97 -14.94
C LEU A 30 -14.04 9.55 -15.02
N ARG A 31 -13.39 8.67 -15.79
CA ARG A 31 -13.74 7.25 -15.88
C ARG A 31 -13.23 6.49 -14.65
N ALA A 32 -14.03 5.60 -14.08
CA ALA A 32 -13.68 4.84 -12.87
C ALA A 32 -12.50 3.87 -13.07
N ALA A 33 -12.37 3.28 -14.26
CA ALA A 33 -11.29 2.38 -14.61
C ALA A 33 -10.92 2.50 -16.09
N VAL A 34 -9.62 2.47 -16.37
CA VAL A 34 -9.07 2.65 -17.72
C VAL A 34 -7.94 1.64 -17.89
N THR A 35 -8.05 0.81 -18.92
CA THR A 35 -7.00 -0.16 -19.26
C THR A 35 -6.19 0.40 -20.42
N THR A 36 -4.90 0.62 -20.21
CA THR A 36 -4.02 1.21 -21.22
C THR A 36 -2.63 0.60 -21.17
N GLN A 37 -1.98 0.49 -22.33
CA GLN A 37 -0.58 0.08 -22.45
C GLN A 37 0.36 1.28 -22.58
N ALA A 38 -0.19 2.50 -22.70
CA ALA A 38 0.58 3.71 -22.90
C ALA A 38 1.39 4.08 -21.65
N SER A 39 2.70 4.33 -21.82
CA SER A 39 3.59 4.79 -20.74
C SER A 39 3.29 6.23 -20.30
N LEU A 40 2.56 7.00 -21.10
CA LEU A 40 2.06 8.34 -20.78
C LEU A 40 0.55 8.32 -20.95
N VAL A 41 -0.17 8.61 -19.86
CA VAL A 41 -1.64 8.63 -19.85
C VAL A 41 -2.09 10.06 -20.09
N ARG A 42 -2.90 10.24 -21.11
CA ARG A 42 -3.44 11.54 -21.49
C ARG A 42 -4.82 11.73 -20.88
N LEU A 43 -5.26 12.97 -20.77
CA LEU A 43 -6.58 13.28 -20.24
C LEU A 43 -7.69 12.58 -21.03
N GLY A 44 -7.58 12.51 -22.36
CA GLY A 44 -8.58 11.84 -23.21
C GLY A 44 -8.70 10.33 -22.98
N ASP A 45 -7.64 9.70 -22.45
CA ASP A 45 -7.67 8.27 -22.14
C ASP A 45 -8.49 7.99 -20.87
N VAL A 46 -8.53 8.96 -19.95
CA VAL A 46 -9.07 8.77 -18.60
C VAL A 46 -10.32 9.54 -18.30
N ALA A 47 -10.54 10.65 -18.99
CA ALA A 47 -11.65 11.53 -18.76
C ALA A 47 -12.24 11.98 -20.09
N GLU A 48 -13.56 12.06 -20.12
CA GLU A 48 -14.29 12.67 -21.22
C GLU A 48 -14.46 14.15 -20.91
N VAL A 49 -14.09 15.01 -21.86
CA VAL A 49 -14.20 16.47 -21.71
C VAL A 49 -15.32 16.95 -22.61
N SER A 50 -16.36 17.52 -22.02
CA SER A 50 -17.55 18.01 -22.71
C SER A 50 -17.87 19.45 -22.28
N GLY A 51 -18.50 20.24 -23.15
CA GLY A 51 -18.86 21.64 -22.85
C GLY A 51 -18.48 22.61 -23.98
N ALA A 52 -19.28 23.66 -24.13
CA ALA A 52 -19.13 24.63 -25.21
C ALA A 52 -17.93 25.58 -25.02
N ASP A 53 -17.58 25.91 -23.78
CA ASP A 53 -16.53 26.88 -23.42
C ASP A 53 -15.18 26.21 -23.09
N ARG A 54 -14.93 25.08 -23.75
CA ARG A 54 -13.67 24.36 -23.63
C ARG A 54 -12.55 25.24 -24.21
N PRO A 55 -11.39 25.36 -23.54
CA PRO A 55 -10.24 26.08 -24.11
C PRO A 55 -9.78 25.40 -25.41
N THR A 56 -10.02 26.07 -26.55
CA THR A 56 -9.69 25.56 -27.89
C THR A 56 -8.19 25.66 -28.19
N ASP A 57 -7.50 26.60 -27.53
CA ASP A 57 -6.07 26.86 -27.72
C ASP A 57 -5.18 25.73 -27.15
N VAL A 58 -5.73 24.88 -26.29
CA VAL A 58 -5.01 23.77 -25.67
C VAL A 58 -5.72 22.47 -26.02
N SER A 59 -5.00 21.54 -26.67
CA SER A 59 -5.51 20.19 -26.91
C SER A 59 -5.62 19.41 -25.60
N LEU A 60 -6.71 19.63 -24.85
CA LEU A 60 -6.92 19.07 -23.51
C LEU A 60 -6.77 17.55 -23.48
N GLU A 61 -7.29 16.87 -24.50
CA GLU A 61 -7.20 15.41 -24.64
C GLU A 61 -5.76 14.89 -24.73
N GLN A 62 -4.81 15.72 -25.15
CA GLN A 62 -3.39 15.34 -25.28
C GLN A 62 -2.57 15.66 -24.04
N ILE A 63 -3.15 16.33 -23.04
CA ILE A 63 -2.44 16.68 -21.80
C ILE A 63 -2.11 15.41 -21.03
N VAL A 64 -0.83 15.21 -20.76
CA VAL A 64 -0.34 14.09 -19.94
C VAL A 64 -0.73 14.37 -18.48
N VAL A 65 -1.58 13.52 -17.94
CA VAL A 65 -2.08 13.61 -16.56
C VAL A 65 -1.31 12.69 -15.61
N ALA A 66 -0.73 11.61 -16.12
CA ALA A 66 0.07 10.69 -15.33
C ALA A 66 1.03 9.84 -16.19
N LEU A 67 1.98 9.19 -15.52
CA LEU A 67 2.70 8.06 -16.14
C LEU A 67 1.79 6.83 -16.13
N GLY A 68 1.90 6.05 -17.19
CA GLY A 68 1.19 4.80 -17.41
C GLY A 68 1.33 3.79 -16.28
N PRO A 69 0.34 2.90 -16.13
CA PRO A 69 0.49 1.74 -15.27
C PRO A 69 1.61 0.85 -15.82
N THR A 70 2.32 0.17 -14.92
CA THR A 70 3.34 -0.81 -15.32
C THR A 70 2.72 -2.20 -15.40
N ARG A 71 3.36 -3.14 -16.11
CA ARG A 71 2.85 -4.50 -16.32
C ARG A 71 2.46 -5.24 -15.02
N SER A 72 3.03 -4.84 -13.89
CA SER A 72 2.81 -5.45 -12.58
C SER A 72 2.10 -4.53 -11.57
N HIS A 73 1.91 -3.24 -11.88
CA HIS A 73 1.29 -2.29 -10.94
C HIS A 73 0.23 -1.44 -11.64
N SER A 74 -1.02 -1.55 -11.16
CA SER A 74 -2.05 -0.57 -11.43
C SER A 74 -1.73 0.73 -10.70
N ARG A 75 -2.19 1.84 -11.27
CA ARG A 75 -1.97 3.17 -10.73
C ARG A 75 -3.29 3.86 -10.54
N GLU A 76 -3.43 4.58 -9.44
CA GLU A 76 -4.62 5.39 -9.21
C GLU A 76 -4.37 6.82 -9.64
N LEU A 77 -5.38 7.42 -10.27
CA LEU A 77 -5.43 8.81 -10.64
C LEU A 77 -6.63 9.46 -9.95
N THR A 78 -6.41 10.52 -9.18
CA THR A 78 -7.49 11.22 -8.48
C THR A 78 -7.91 12.49 -9.23
N THR A 79 -9.09 13.01 -8.93
CA THR A 79 -9.53 14.33 -9.43
C THR A 79 -8.53 15.44 -9.06
N SER A 80 -7.89 15.35 -7.89
CA SER A 80 -6.85 16.29 -7.46
C SER A 80 -5.60 16.24 -8.34
N ASP A 81 -5.23 15.06 -8.84
CA ASP A 81 -4.08 14.89 -9.73
C ASP A 81 -4.38 15.47 -11.12
N ILE A 82 -5.60 15.27 -11.62
CA ILE A 82 -6.05 15.86 -12.88
C ILE A 82 -6.09 17.39 -12.77
N ARG A 83 -6.65 17.92 -11.68
CA ARG A 83 -6.68 19.36 -11.42
C ARG A 83 -5.28 19.95 -11.39
N ARG A 84 -4.32 19.26 -10.77
CA ARG A 84 -2.90 19.65 -10.75
C ARG A 84 -2.29 19.62 -12.16
N ALA A 85 -2.53 18.57 -12.93
CA ALA A 85 -1.99 18.43 -14.29
C ALA A 85 -2.51 19.52 -15.25
N LEU A 86 -3.79 19.90 -15.12
CA LEU A 86 -4.40 20.99 -15.88
C LEU A 86 -3.85 22.36 -15.45
N ALA A 87 -3.73 22.61 -14.15
CA ALA A 87 -3.18 23.85 -13.62
C ALA A 87 -1.72 24.08 -14.06
N LEU A 88 -0.89 23.03 -14.13
CA LEU A 88 0.50 23.11 -14.62
C LEU A 88 0.61 23.50 -16.10
N ARG A 89 -0.49 23.41 -16.88
CA ARG A 89 -0.56 23.83 -18.27
C ARG A 89 -1.32 25.14 -18.45
N ASN A 90 -1.48 25.90 -17.36
CA ASN A 90 -2.20 27.18 -17.30
C ASN A 90 -3.65 27.08 -17.83
N VAL A 91 -4.31 25.93 -17.65
CA VAL A 91 -5.71 25.78 -18.01
C VAL A 91 -6.58 26.43 -16.93
N GLU A 92 -7.45 27.35 -17.32
CA GLU A 92 -8.36 28.03 -16.40
C GLU A 92 -9.47 27.07 -15.93
N LEU A 93 -9.49 26.76 -14.63
CA LEU A 93 -10.39 25.77 -14.03
C LEU A 93 -11.63 26.39 -13.36
N GLN A 94 -11.76 27.71 -13.44
CA GLN A 94 -12.79 28.48 -12.72
C GLN A 94 -14.23 28.15 -13.13
N HIS A 95 -14.42 27.64 -14.34
CA HIS A 95 -15.72 27.13 -14.83
C HIS A 95 -15.68 25.61 -15.13
N CYS A 96 -14.66 24.89 -14.65
CA CYS A 96 -14.51 23.46 -14.89
C CYS A 96 -15.21 22.64 -13.80
N GLN A 97 -16.22 21.84 -14.16
CA GLN A 97 -16.84 20.88 -13.26
C GLN A 97 -16.21 19.50 -13.42
N PHE A 98 -15.79 18.90 -12.30
CA PHE A 98 -15.30 17.53 -12.29
C PHE A 98 -16.42 16.59 -11.85
N THR A 99 -16.79 15.67 -12.73
CA THR A 99 -17.90 14.73 -12.50
C THR A 99 -17.44 13.29 -12.76
N GLY A 100 -18.31 12.32 -12.51
CA GLY A 100 -17.96 10.90 -12.64
C GLY A 100 -17.25 10.38 -11.40
N ALA A 101 -16.24 9.52 -11.59
CA ALA A 101 -15.55 8.89 -10.48
C ALA A 101 -14.56 9.87 -9.80
N SER A 102 -14.49 9.90 -8.47
CA SER A 102 -13.48 10.69 -7.76
C SER A 102 -12.05 10.13 -7.89
N ARG A 103 -11.95 8.87 -8.35
CA ARG A 103 -10.72 8.09 -8.54
C ARG A 103 -10.84 7.23 -9.79
N SER A 104 -9.78 7.17 -10.57
CA SER A 104 -9.64 6.33 -11.76
C SER A 104 -8.51 5.33 -11.56
N VAL A 105 -8.79 4.04 -11.73
CA VAL A 105 -7.77 2.98 -11.67
C VAL A 105 -7.24 2.71 -13.08
N LEU A 106 -5.95 2.95 -13.27
CA LEU A 106 -5.19 2.67 -14.47
C LEU A 106 -4.58 1.28 -14.36
N SER A 107 -4.94 0.37 -15.26
CA SER A 107 -4.38 -0.98 -15.30
C SER A 107 -3.66 -1.23 -16.62
N TYR A 108 -2.54 -1.95 -16.58
CA TYR A 108 -1.82 -2.34 -17.79
C TYR A 108 -2.56 -3.49 -18.49
N GLY A 109 -2.96 -3.29 -19.74
CA GLY A 109 -3.62 -4.32 -20.53
C GLY A 109 -4.18 -3.77 -21.84
N VAL A 110 -4.66 -4.67 -22.71
CA VAL A 110 -5.54 -4.30 -23.82
C VAL A 110 -6.95 -4.35 -23.26
N ALA A 111 -7.75 -3.31 -23.46
CA ALA A 111 -9.15 -3.31 -23.05
C ALA A 111 -9.82 -4.60 -23.55
N ALA A 112 -10.22 -5.48 -22.63
CA ALA A 112 -10.97 -6.67 -22.98
C ALA A 112 -12.26 -6.21 -23.69
N PRO A 113 -12.60 -6.76 -24.88
CA PRO A 113 -13.84 -6.39 -25.53
C PRO A 113 -14.98 -6.74 -24.57
N ALA A 114 -15.79 -5.73 -24.24
CA ALA A 114 -16.90 -5.90 -23.34
C ALA A 114 -17.81 -7.05 -23.84
N PRO A 115 -18.26 -7.97 -22.97
CA PRO A 115 -19.34 -8.88 -23.33
C PRO A 115 -20.61 -8.04 -23.52
N GLY A 116 -20.92 -7.67 -24.77
CA GLY A 116 -22.12 -6.88 -25.07
C GLY A 116 -22.13 -6.04 -26.36
N SER A 117 -21.09 -6.05 -27.19
CA SER A 117 -21.21 -5.43 -28.52
C SER A 117 -22.03 -6.32 -29.46
N ASN A 118 -23.35 -6.11 -29.49
CA ASN A 118 -24.17 -6.60 -30.59
C ASN A 118 -23.70 -5.91 -31.90
N PRO A 119 -23.53 -6.63 -33.02
CA PRO A 119 -23.30 -5.98 -34.30
C PRO A 119 -24.55 -5.18 -34.67
N VAL A 120 -24.35 -3.91 -34.99
CA VAL A 120 -25.38 -3.03 -35.55
C VAL A 120 -25.89 -3.66 -36.84
N ARG A 121 -27.15 -4.12 -36.85
CA ARG A 121 -27.95 -4.26 -38.06
C ARG A 121 -29.44 -4.24 -37.75
N GLY A 122 -30.14 -3.28 -38.35
CA GLY A 122 -31.57 -3.41 -38.67
C GLY A 122 -32.54 -2.81 -37.65
N GLU A 123 -32.97 -1.60 -37.96
CA GLU A 123 -34.32 -1.04 -37.86
C GLU A 123 -35.43 -2.00 -37.36
N GLY A 124 -36.23 -1.55 -36.38
CA GLY A 124 -37.49 -2.23 -36.04
C GLY A 124 -38.05 -1.85 -34.67
N ALA A 125 -39.16 -1.12 -34.69
CA ALA A 125 -39.88 -0.60 -33.54
C ALA A 125 -40.28 -1.65 -32.48
N ALA A 126 -40.22 -1.28 -31.19
CA ALA A 126 -41.22 -1.70 -30.20
C ALA A 126 -41.06 -0.90 -28.90
N ARG A 127 -42.14 -0.21 -28.51
CA ARG A 127 -42.40 0.26 -27.15
C ARG A 127 -42.32 -0.92 -26.17
N ALA A 128 -41.59 -0.75 -25.08
CA ALA A 128 -41.96 -1.37 -23.80
C ALA A 128 -41.43 -0.49 -22.65
N ARG A 129 -42.37 0.11 -21.92
CA ARG A 129 -42.12 0.73 -20.62
C ARG A 129 -41.93 -0.39 -19.60
N GLN A 130 -40.80 -0.39 -18.89
CA GLN A 130 -40.72 -1.04 -17.58
C GLN A 130 -39.81 -0.19 -16.67
N PRO A 131 -40.32 0.42 -15.59
CA PRO A 131 -39.48 0.91 -14.51
C PRO A 131 -39.28 -0.22 -13.49
N GLY A 132 -38.06 -0.39 -12.98
CA GLY A 132 -37.78 -1.33 -11.89
C GLY A 132 -36.33 -1.74 -11.87
N HIS A 133 -35.72 -1.69 -10.69
CA HIS A 133 -34.32 -1.97 -10.33
C HIS A 133 -33.24 -1.30 -11.21
N ALA A 134 -32.80 -0.11 -10.79
CA ALA A 134 -31.45 0.33 -11.08
C ALA A 134 -30.50 -0.79 -10.60
N ARG A 135 -29.84 -1.47 -11.55
CA ARG A 135 -28.73 -2.36 -11.21
C ARG A 135 -27.60 -1.46 -10.75
N VAL A 136 -27.51 -1.23 -9.44
CA VAL A 136 -26.29 -0.71 -8.82
C VAL A 136 -25.19 -1.67 -9.26
N PRO A 137 -24.17 -1.21 -10.01
CA PRO A 137 -22.99 -2.02 -10.24
C PRO A 137 -22.42 -2.30 -8.85
N VAL A 138 -22.51 -3.55 -8.41
CA VAL A 138 -21.70 -3.99 -7.26
C VAL A 138 -20.28 -3.89 -7.76
N GLU A 139 -19.60 -2.80 -7.40
CA GLU A 139 -18.15 -2.68 -7.55
C GLU A 139 -17.55 -3.85 -6.76
N ALA A 140 -17.24 -4.94 -7.46
CA ALA A 140 -16.45 -6.00 -6.88
C ALA A 140 -15.11 -5.36 -6.49
N PRO A 141 -14.74 -5.35 -5.20
CA PRO A 141 -13.46 -4.79 -4.80
C PRO A 141 -12.38 -5.53 -5.58
N ALA A 142 -11.57 -4.80 -6.34
CA ALA A 142 -10.46 -5.40 -7.05
C ALA A 142 -9.58 -6.14 -6.03
N GLN A 143 -9.53 -7.48 -6.10
CA GLN A 143 -8.65 -8.30 -5.27
C GLN A 143 -7.19 -7.94 -5.60
N GLN A 144 -6.65 -6.95 -4.89
CA GLN A 144 -5.24 -6.60 -4.98
C GLN A 144 -4.44 -7.63 -4.16
N LEU A 145 -3.71 -8.50 -4.84
CA LEU A 145 -2.79 -9.43 -4.22
C LEU A 145 -1.43 -8.77 -3.96
N ILE A 146 -0.86 -9.02 -2.78
CA ILE A 146 0.48 -8.58 -2.41
C ILE A 146 1.30 -9.76 -1.90
N PRO A 147 2.62 -9.79 -2.17
CA PRO A 147 3.50 -10.81 -1.62
C PRO A 147 3.62 -10.65 -0.10
N ALA A 148 3.50 -11.75 0.63
CA ALA A 148 3.73 -11.79 2.07
C ALA A 148 4.40 -13.10 2.47
N ILE A 149 5.24 -13.03 3.49
CA ILE A 149 5.81 -14.20 4.14
C ILE A 149 4.75 -14.78 5.08
N VAL A 150 4.41 -16.05 4.88
CA VAL A 150 3.37 -16.77 5.62
C VAL A 150 4.00 -17.92 6.39
N ALA A 151 3.53 -18.17 7.61
CA ALA A 151 3.98 -19.29 8.42
C ALA A 151 3.42 -20.61 7.89
N VAL A 152 4.27 -21.58 7.58
CA VAL A 152 3.87 -22.93 7.13
C VAL A 152 3.35 -23.78 8.29
N ARG A 153 3.86 -23.51 9.50
CA ARG A 153 3.49 -24.20 10.74
C ARG A 153 3.25 -23.17 11.84
N PRO A 154 2.55 -23.54 12.94
CA PRO A 154 2.45 -22.63 14.08
C PRO A 154 3.84 -22.34 14.65
N LEU A 155 4.09 -21.05 14.91
CA LEU A 155 5.30 -20.56 15.56
C LEU A 155 4.94 -20.06 16.96
N THR A 156 5.64 -20.56 17.97
CA THR A 156 5.41 -20.18 19.37
C THR A 156 6.17 -18.90 19.71
N ARG A 157 5.79 -18.19 20.79
CA ARG A 157 6.53 -17.01 21.25
C ARG A 157 7.95 -17.37 21.67
N GLY A 158 8.93 -16.60 21.21
CA GLY A 158 10.34 -16.78 21.53
C GLY A 158 11.06 -17.77 20.61
N GLU A 159 10.39 -18.29 19.60
CA GLU A 159 10.95 -19.22 18.63
C GLU A 159 11.72 -18.47 17.54
N MET A 160 12.80 -19.08 17.02
CA MET A 160 13.55 -18.52 15.91
C MET A 160 12.93 -18.95 14.59
N VAL A 161 12.64 -17.98 13.72
CA VAL A 161 12.08 -18.25 12.40
C VAL A 161 13.16 -18.85 11.51
N GLN A 162 12.95 -20.09 11.07
CA GLN A 162 13.80 -20.76 10.08
C GLN A 162 13.21 -20.65 8.69
N GLU A 163 14.03 -20.90 7.66
CA GLU A 163 13.58 -20.87 6.25
C GLU A 163 12.49 -21.92 5.98
N ALA A 164 12.54 -23.09 6.63
CA ALA A 164 11.53 -24.14 6.50
C ALA A 164 10.18 -23.79 7.15
N ASP A 165 10.15 -22.77 8.01
CA ASP A 165 8.94 -22.40 8.75
C ASP A 165 8.06 -21.40 8.00
N VAL A 166 8.60 -20.80 6.94
CA VAL A 166 7.98 -19.68 6.25
C VAL A 166 8.09 -19.81 4.74
N GLU A 167 7.08 -19.30 4.04
CA GLU A 167 7.06 -19.28 2.58
C GLU A 167 6.54 -17.95 2.06
N LEU A 168 6.88 -17.62 0.81
CA LEU A 168 6.35 -16.45 0.13
C LEU A 168 5.02 -16.81 -0.55
N ARG A 169 3.91 -16.20 -0.11
CA ARG A 169 2.57 -16.40 -0.67
C ARG A 169 1.95 -15.08 -1.10
N GLN A 170 1.07 -15.12 -2.11
CA GLN A 170 0.25 -13.97 -2.49
C GLN A 170 -0.97 -13.92 -1.56
N VAL A 171 -1.16 -12.79 -0.87
CA VAL A 171 -2.29 -12.58 0.05
C VAL A 171 -3.13 -11.40 -0.40
N GLU A 172 -4.44 -11.47 -0.16
CA GLU A 172 -5.34 -10.36 -0.44
C GLU A 172 -5.00 -9.18 0.46
N LYS A 173 -4.72 -8.02 -0.14
CA LYS A 173 -4.47 -6.78 0.60
C LYS A 173 -5.71 -6.33 1.38
N ALA A 174 -6.91 -6.62 0.85
CA ALA A 174 -8.17 -6.40 1.52
C ALA A 174 -8.31 -7.41 2.69
N GLY A 175 -7.86 -7.01 3.89
CA GLY A 175 -7.85 -7.86 5.08
C GLY A 175 -6.45 -8.21 5.59
N ALA A 176 -5.40 -7.88 4.84
CA ALA A 176 -4.03 -8.04 5.29
C ALA A 176 -3.72 -7.13 6.49
N PRO A 177 -3.10 -7.65 7.56
CA PRO A 177 -2.63 -6.81 8.66
C PRO A 177 -1.53 -5.85 8.19
N SER A 178 -1.45 -4.68 8.83
CA SER A 178 -0.41 -3.69 8.51
C SER A 178 1.01 -4.19 8.83
N GLY A 179 1.98 -3.78 8.03
CA GLY A 179 3.39 -4.13 8.24
C GLY A 179 3.72 -5.59 7.92
N LEU A 180 3.18 -6.12 6.83
CA LEU A 180 3.57 -7.43 6.30
C LEU A 180 5.05 -7.48 5.96
N ILE A 181 5.65 -8.62 6.26
CA ILE A 181 6.99 -8.95 5.77
C ILE A 181 6.85 -9.53 4.38
N GLN A 182 7.59 -8.98 3.41
CA GLN A 182 7.46 -9.37 1.99
C GLN A 182 8.69 -10.13 1.46
N ARG A 183 9.76 -10.23 2.26
CA ARG A 183 11.03 -10.87 1.89
C ARG A 183 11.44 -11.87 2.95
N LEU A 184 11.92 -13.06 2.53
CA LEU A 184 12.40 -14.11 3.44
C LEU A 184 13.54 -13.61 4.35
N ALA A 185 14.47 -12.82 3.79
CA ALA A 185 15.59 -12.24 4.54
C ALA A 185 15.18 -11.32 5.70
N ASP A 186 13.97 -10.75 5.65
CA ASP A 186 13.46 -9.90 6.72
C ASP A 186 12.77 -10.72 7.84
N ALA A 187 12.44 -11.99 7.58
CA ALA A 187 11.78 -12.90 8.53
C ALA A 187 12.77 -13.90 9.15
N VAL A 188 13.58 -14.57 8.33
CA VAL A 188 14.49 -15.64 8.76
C VAL A 188 15.55 -15.10 9.72
N GLY A 189 15.84 -15.84 10.79
CA GLY A 189 16.78 -15.46 11.83
C GLY A 189 16.23 -14.43 12.83
N ARG A 190 15.00 -13.96 12.66
CA ARG A 190 14.30 -13.22 13.70
C ARG A 190 13.65 -14.16 14.71
N GLN A 191 13.33 -13.62 15.88
CA GLN A 191 12.61 -14.32 16.92
C GLN A 191 11.16 -13.85 16.93
N THR A 192 10.21 -14.75 17.13
CA THR A 192 8.80 -14.41 17.31
C THR A 192 8.57 -13.73 18.66
N ARG A 193 7.91 -12.58 18.64
CA ARG A 193 7.51 -11.84 19.83
C ARG A 193 6.16 -12.32 20.38
N GLN A 194 5.32 -12.89 19.52
CA GLN A 194 4.02 -13.48 19.85
C GLN A 194 3.83 -14.76 19.03
N SER A 195 2.91 -15.62 19.45
CA SER A 195 2.58 -16.82 18.68
C SER A 195 1.91 -16.44 17.36
N VAL A 196 2.27 -17.15 16.28
CA VAL A 196 1.71 -16.98 14.94
C VAL A 196 1.12 -18.32 14.51
N GLY A 197 -0.14 -18.31 14.05
CA GLY A 197 -0.80 -19.53 13.56
C GLY A 197 -0.21 -20.02 12.25
N ALA A 198 -0.43 -21.30 11.92
CA ALA A 198 -0.19 -21.77 10.56
C ALA A 198 -1.05 -20.99 9.55
N ASP A 199 -0.52 -20.82 8.35
CA ASP A 199 -1.12 -20.07 7.25
C ASP A 199 -1.37 -18.57 7.54
N GLN A 200 -0.83 -18.04 8.65
CA GLN A 200 -0.90 -16.61 8.93
C GLN A 200 0.28 -15.83 8.34
N PRO A 201 0.02 -14.65 7.74
CA PRO A 201 1.08 -13.74 7.31
C PRO A 201 1.90 -13.21 8.50
N LEU A 202 3.23 -13.22 8.37
CA LEU A 202 4.12 -12.61 9.33
C LEU A 202 4.13 -11.08 9.18
N THR A 203 4.07 -10.42 10.33
CA THR A 203 4.12 -8.96 10.43
C THR A 203 5.35 -8.53 11.19
N VAL A 204 5.82 -7.31 10.92
CA VAL A 204 6.97 -6.71 11.62
C VAL A 204 6.74 -6.67 13.14
N ARG A 205 5.49 -6.49 13.59
CA ARG A 205 5.14 -6.48 15.02
C ARG A 205 5.21 -7.86 15.68
N ALA A 206 5.06 -8.92 14.90
CA ALA A 206 5.13 -10.29 15.39
C ALA A 206 6.58 -10.78 15.56
N LEU A 207 7.56 -10.08 15.01
CA LEU A 207 8.98 -10.44 15.06
C LEU A 207 9.82 -9.42 15.83
N GLN A 208 10.91 -9.89 16.40
CA GLN A 208 11.94 -9.08 17.06
C GLN A 208 13.32 -9.64 16.71
N GLN A 209 14.36 -8.83 16.94
CA GLN A 209 15.73 -9.36 16.87
C GLN A 209 15.95 -10.35 18.02
N PRO A 210 16.60 -11.49 17.78
CA PRO A 210 16.93 -12.42 18.85
C PRO A 210 17.94 -11.78 19.80
N LEU A 211 17.70 -11.93 21.10
CA LEU A 211 18.75 -11.71 22.09
C LEU A 211 19.80 -12.80 21.90
N LEU A 212 20.99 -12.40 21.44
CA LEU A 212 22.12 -13.31 21.26
C LEU A 212 22.91 -13.48 22.55
N VAL A 213 22.81 -12.50 23.44
CA VAL A 213 23.40 -12.49 24.77
C VAL A 213 22.34 -12.02 25.77
N ARG A 214 22.23 -12.73 26.90
CA ARG A 214 21.36 -12.37 28.01
C ARG A 214 22.17 -11.87 29.20
N LYS A 215 21.54 -11.06 30.04
CA LYS A 215 22.12 -10.66 31.32
C LYS A 215 22.44 -11.89 32.19
N ASN A 216 23.59 -11.85 32.86
CA ASN A 216 24.19 -12.90 33.67
C ASN A 216 24.54 -14.18 32.90
N GLU A 217 24.59 -14.12 31.56
CA GLU A 217 25.02 -15.24 30.73
C GLU A 217 26.54 -15.25 30.57
N GLU A 218 27.15 -16.43 30.60
CA GLU A 218 28.56 -16.59 30.26
C GLU A 218 28.76 -16.43 28.75
N VAL A 219 29.63 -15.49 28.37
CA VAL A 219 29.97 -15.15 27.00
C VAL A 219 31.47 -15.33 26.74
N THR A 220 31.79 -15.64 25.49
CA THR A 220 33.18 -15.64 25.01
C THR A 220 33.51 -14.28 24.42
N VAL A 221 34.43 -13.58 25.08
CA VAL A 221 35.04 -12.36 24.60
C VAL A 221 36.13 -12.73 23.61
N VAL A 222 36.04 -12.17 22.41
CA VAL A 222 37.02 -12.30 21.35
C VAL A 222 37.73 -10.98 21.15
N VAL A 223 39.06 -11.02 21.13
CA VAL A 223 39.90 -9.87 20.74
C VAL A 223 40.68 -10.27 19.50
N ARG A 224 40.65 -9.42 18.47
CA ARG A 224 41.40 -9.63 17.23
C ARG A 224 42.42 -8.52 17.05
N CYS A 225 43.70 -8.89 16.95
CA CYS A 225 44.79 -8.00 16.61
C CYS A 225 45.54 -8.60 15.41
N GLY A 226 45.27 -8.08 14.21
CA GLY A 226 45.81 -8.64 12.97
C GLY A 226 45.40 -10.10 12.77
N ALA A 227 46.38 -11.01 12.67
CA ALA A 227 46.15 -12.45 12.55
C ALA A 227 45.93 -13.17 13.90
N ILE A 228 46.14 -12.50 15.03
CA ILE A 228 46.06 -13.11 16.36
C ILE A 228 44.65 -12.94 16.92
N GLN A 229 44.04 -14.05 17.36
CA GLN A 229 42.75 -14.08 18.04
C GLN A 229 42.93 -14.58 19.48
N ALA A 230 42.59 -13.75 20.47
CA ALA A 230 42.49 -14.17 21.86
C ALA A 230 41.02 -14.40 22.23
N ARG A 231 40.76 -15.40 23.08
CA ARG A 231 39.42 -15.71 23.61
C ARG A 231 39.47 -15.78 25.13
N ARG A 232 38.50 -15.16 25.80
CA ARG A 232 38.36 -15.19 27.26
C ARG A 232 36.88 -15.34 27.66
N ARG A 233 36.59 -15.99 28.78
CA ARG A 233 35.24 -16.04 29.36
C ARG A 233 34.93 -14.77 30.16
N ALA A 234 33.69 -14.32 30.07
CA ALA A 234 33.15 -13.20 30.83
C ALA A 234 31.66 -13.42 31.08
N ILE A 235 31.07 -12.68 32.02
CA ILE A 235 29.65 -12.66 32.30
C ILE A 235 29.06 -11.36 31.72
N ALA A 236 27.99 -11.47 30.93
CA ALA A 236 27.29 -10.30 30.42
C ALA A 236 26.47 -9.62 31.51
N LEU A 237 26.56 -8.30 31.63
CA LEU A 237 25.79 -7.53 32.62
C LEU A 237 24.48 -6.97 32.05
N ASN A 238 24.34 -6.97 30.73
CA ASN A 238 23.18 -6.48 30.00
C ASN A 238 22.79 -7.47 28.89
N ASP A 239 21.51 -7.48 28.52
CA ASP A 239 21.04 -8.18 27.33
C ASP A 239 21.52 -7.46 26.05
N GLY A 240 21.75 -8.21 24.98
CA GLY A 240 22.19 -7.64 23.70
C GLY A 240 21.76 -8.46 22.49
N THR A 241 21.37 -7.75 21.44
CA THR A 241 21.15 -8.28 20.09
C THR A 241 22.42 -8.10 19.25
N ARG A 242 22.44 -8.66 18.04
CA ARG A 242 23.61 -8.53 17.14
C ARG A 242 23.97 -7.06 16.89
N GLY A 243 25.21 -6.71 17.20
CA GLY A 243 25.76 -5.36 16.99
C GLY A 243 25.63 -4.42 18.19
N ASP A 244 24.87 -4.80 19.24
CA ASP A 244 24.73 -3.97 20.44
C ASP A 244 26.02 -3.95 21.25
N MET A 245 26.31 -2.80 21.87
CA MET A 245 27.37 -2.66 22.86
C MET A 245 26.85 -3.05 24.23
N ILE A 246 27.42 -4.07 24.84
CA ILE A 246 27.07 -4.55 26.18
C ILE A 246 28.26 -4.46 27.12
N THR A 247 27.99 -4.33 28.42
CA THR A 247 29.01 -4.42 29.46
C THR A 247 29.20 -5.89 29.84
N VAL A 248 30.46 -6.33 29.91
CA VAL A 248 30.83 -7.68 30.34
C VAL A 248 31.82 -7.60 31.49
N GLU A 249 31.77 -8.57 32.39
CA GLU A 249 32.65 -8.71 33.54
C GLU A 249 33.50 -9.97 33.43
N THR A 250 34.80 -9.85 33.68
CA THR A 250 35.71 -11.00 33.56
C THR A 250 35.42 -12.05 34.64
N SER A 251 35.30 -13.32 34.24
CA SER A 251 34.96 -14.43 35.15
C SER A 251 36.16 -15.07 35.86
N ASP A 252 37.36 -14.47 35.76
CA ASP A 252 38.65 -15.02 36.22
C ASP A 252 39.09 -14.50 37.60
N GLY A 253 38.17 -13.86 38.35
CA GLY A 253 38.44 -13.29 39.67
C GLY A 253 38.95 -11.85 39.67
N SER A 254 39.24 -11.27 38.49
CA SER A 254 39.65 -9.86 38.38
C SER A 254 38.48 -8.86 38.44
N SER A 255 37.21 -9.31 38.32
CA SER A 255 35.98 -8.50 38.27
C SER A 255 36.09 -7.22 37.40
N ALA A 256 36.95 -7.26 36.38
CA ALA A 256 37.16 -6.13 35.49
C ALA A 256 35.99 -6.06 34.51
N GLN A 257 35.35 -4.89 34.44
CA GLN A 257 34.23 -4.61 33.55
C GLN A 257 34.68 -3.80 32.34
N PHE A 258 34.23 -4.18 31.15
CA PHE A 258 34.51 -3.45 29.91
C PHE A 258 33.37 -3.61 28.91
N MET A 259 33.34 -2.73 27.91
CA MET A 259 32.34 -2.76 26.84
C MET A 259 32.79 -3.67 25.69
N ALA A 260 31.86 -4.46 25.16
CA ALA A 260 32.09 -5.30 24.00
C ALA A 260 30.85 -5.31 23.09
N ARG A 261 31.07 -5.49 21.79
CA ARG A 261 30.00 -5.58 20.80
C ARG A 261 29.54 -7.02 20.64
N VAL A 262 28.25 -7.28 20.65
CA VAL A 262 27.69 -8.61 20.38
C VAL A 262 27.89 -8.97 18.92
N VAL A 263 28.58 -10.08 18.65
CA VAL A 263 28.85 -10.57 17.29
C VAL A 263 28.06 -11.84 16.97
N ASP A 264 27.89 -12.71 17.96
CA ASP A 264 27.17 -13.99 17.80
C ASP A 264 26.55 -14.46 19.11
N ILE A 265 25.87 -15.62 19.09
CA ILE A 265 25.28 -16.25 20.27
C ILE A 265 26.36 -16.46 21.33
N ARG A 266 26.19 -15.84 22.50
CA ARG A 266 27.16 -15.88 23.61
C ARG A 266 28.57 -15.43 23.21
N GLN A 267 28.71 -14.61 22.18
CA GLN A 267 30.01 -14.15 21.70
C GLN A 267 30.03 -12.64 21.51
N VAL A 268 31.04 -12.00 22.08
CA VAL A 268 31.25 -10.56 22.00
C VAL A 268 32.65 -10.25 21.54
N GLU A 269 32.84 -9.10 20.89
CA GLU A 269 34.12 -8.61 20.40
C GLU A 269 34.43 -7.27 21.06
N VAL A 270 35.61 -7.15 21.66
CA VAL A 270 36.10 -5.86 22.17
C VAL A 270 36.66 -5.10 20.98
N LEU A 271 36.12 -3.92 20.71
CA LEU A 271 36.77 -3.02 19.78
C LEU A 271 38.02 -2.49 20.48
N PRO A 272 39.21 -2.57 19.85
CA PRO A 272 40.38 -1.90 20.38
C PRO A 272 40.05 -0.41 20.46
N ASP A 273 39.93 0.08 21.69
CA ASP A 273 39.96 1.48 22.00
C ASP A 273 41.29 2.03 21.46
N SER A 274 41.22 3.01 20.57
CA SER A 274 42.37 3.67 19.95
C SER A 274 43.20 4.51 20.95
N THR A 275 43.14 4.19 22.24
CA THR A 275 43.66 5.00 23.37
C THR A 275 44.61 4.24 24.29
N SER A 276 45.10 3.05 23.92
CA SER A 276 46.19 2.37 24.65
C SER A 276 47.51 2.25 23.88
N ALA A 277 47.74 3.13 22.89
CA ALA A 277 49.06 3.38 22.33
C ALA A 277 49.76 4.49 23.15
N GLY A 278 50.23 4.15 24.35
CA GLY A 278 50.92 5.13 25.18
C GLY A 278 51.28 4.65 26.58
N ARG A 279 52.16 3.66 26.69
CA ARG A 279 53.25 3.65 27.67
C ARG A 279 54.20 2.49 27.46
#